data_AF-A0A177NT23-F1
#
_entry.id   AF-A0A177NT23-F1
#
_cell.length_a   1.000
_cell.length_b   1.000
_cell.length_c   1.000
_cell.angle_alpha   90.00
_cell.angle_beta   90.00
_cell.angle_gamma   90.00
#
_symmetry.space_group_name_H-M   'P 1'
#
loop_
_entity.id
_entity.type
_entity.pdbx_description
1 polymer ?
#
loop_
_entity_poly.entity_id
_entity_poly.type
_entity_poly.pdbx_seq_one_letter_code
_entity_poly.pdbx_strand_id
1 'polypeptide(L)'
;MSEVLLVGLIMVIVAACAFAPLGCFLSAYAKAKQAEDGNPSVHGGTAKPVVPEDSILRRHFLAQLQSEIEAALFPRPTDSMLQRHYDSLVAAKVESRLQALGK
;
A
#
# COMPACT_ATOMS: atom_id res chain seq x y z
N MET A 1 1.42 -37.24 1.62
CA MET A 1 2.68 -36.77 0.98
C MET A 1 2.64 -35.27 0.71
N SER A 2 1.59 -34.73 0.09
CA SER A 2 1.46 -33.29 -0.21
C SER A 2 1.32 -32.39 1.03
N GLU A 3 0.58 -32.81 2.07
CA GLU A 3 0.37 -31.98 3.27
C GLU A 3 1.65 -31.77 4.08
N VAL A 4 2.47 -32.81 4.26
CA VAL A 4 3.77 -32.71 4.94
C VAL A 4 4.77 -31.84 4.16
N LEU A 5 4.69 -31.87 2.83
CA LEU A 5 5.51 -30.99 1.96
C LEU A 5 5.06 -29.52 2.07
N LEU A 6 3.75 -29.27 2.15
CA LEU A 6 3.19 -27.93 2.27
C LEU A 6 3.54 -27.29 3.63
N VAL A 7 3.42 -28.05 4.73
CA VAL A 7 3.81 -27.58 6.06
C VAL A 7 5.32 -27.31 6.13
N GLY A 8 6.14 -28.17 5.48
CA GLY A 8 7.58 -27.94 5.35
C GLY A 8 7.91 -26.66 4.59
N LEU A 9 7.21 -26.38 3.48
CA LEU A 9 7.40 -25.16 2.70
C LEU A 9 7.04 -23.90 3.50
N ILE A 10 5.92 -23.93 4.23
CA ILE A 10 5.47 -22.81 5.07
C ILE A 10 6.51 -22.51 6.17
N MET A 11 7.06 -23.55 6.81
CA MET A 11 8.10 -23.38 7.83
C MET A 11 9.39 -22.77 7.27
N VAL A 12 9.80 -23.17 6.06
CA VAL A 12 10.98 -22.61 5.38
C VAL A 12 10.75 -21.15 5.00
N ILE A 13 9.55 -20.79 4.53
CA ILE A 13 9.20 -19.41 4.17
C ILE A 13 9.22 -18.52 5.43
N VAL A 14 8.62 -18.96 6.53
CA VAL A 14 8.61 -18.21 7.80
C VAL A 14 10.02 -18.02 8.35
N ALA A 15 10.86 -19.06 8.30
CA ALA A 15 12.25 -18.98 8.72
C ALA A 15 13.07 -18.00 7.84
N ALA A 16 12.88 -18.04 6.52
CA ALA A 16 13.51 -17.11 5.58
C ALA A 16 13.06 -15.67 5.83
N CYS A 17 11.78 -15.43 6.13
CA CYS A 17 11.27 -14.10 6.48
C CYS A 17 11.77 -13.59 7.84
N ALA A 18 12.08 -14.49 8.79
CA ALA A 18 12.60 -14.12 10.11
C ALA A 18 14.12 -13.90 10.13
N PHE A 19 14.88 -14.59 9.27
CA PHE A 19 16.34 -14.50 9.19
C PHE A 19 16.87 -13.65 8.04
N ALA A 20 16.07 -13.37 7.01
CA ALA A 20 16.43 -12.35 6.05
C ALA A 20 16.31 -11.00 6.75
N PRO A 21 17.40 -10.25 6.98
CA PRO A 21 17.24 -8.88 7.43
C PRO A 21 16.41 -8.21 6.33
N LEU A 22 15.30 -7.58 6.71
CA LEU A 22 14.47 -6.71 5.87
C LEU A 22 15.25 -5.53 5.23
N GLY A 23 16.59 -5.58 5.18
CA GLY A 23 17.51 -4.50 4.83
C GLY A 23 18.02 -4.47 3.39
N CYS A 24 17.79 -5.47 2.54
CA CYS A 24 18.31 -5.43 1.15
C CYS A 24 17.28 -5.03 0.08
N PHE A 25 15.97 -5.22 0.32
CA PHE A 25 14.95 -4.86 -0.68
C PHE A 25 14.65 -3.35 -0.74
N LEU A 26 15.05 -2.55 0.26
CA LEU A 26 15.03 -1.09 0.16
C LEU A 26 16.28 -0.51 -0.56
N SER A 27 17.37 -1.27 -0.69
CA SER A 27 18.64 -0.74 -1.21
C SER A 27 18.60 -0.45 -2.73
N ALA A 28 17.81 -1.21 -3.50
CA ALA A 28 17.62 -0.94 -4.93
C ALA A 28 16.58 0.17 -5.21
N TYR A 29 15.68 0.48 -4.27
CA TYR A 29 14.70 1.55 -4.41
C TYR A 29 15.22 2.91 -3.91
N ALA A 30 16.31 2.93 -3.12
CA ALA A 30 16.90 4.14 -2.57
C ALA A 30 17.63 5.04 -3.61
N LYS A 31 17.79 4.60 -4.86
CA LYS A 31 18.37 5.42 -5.95
C LYS A 31 17.27 6.15 -6.75
N ALA A 32 16.36 6.82 -6.06
CA ALA A 32 15.41 7.76 -6.67
C ALA A 32 15.08 8.96 -5.78
N LYS A 33 15.79 9.16 -4.65
CA LYS A 33 15.63 10.30 -3.75
C LYS A 33 16.98 10.94 -3.44
N GLN A 34 17.43 11.83 -4.31
CA GLN A 34 18.31 12.92 -3.91
C GLN A 34 18.20 14.06 -4.91
N ALA A 35 17.11 14.81 -4.77
CA ALA A 35 17.09 16.24 -5.07
C ALA A 35 16.00 16.86 -4.19
N GLU A 36 16.37 17.97 -3.56
CA GLU A 36 15.54 18.97 -2.86
C GLU A 36 15.22 18.78 -1.36
N ASP A 37 16.23 19.17 -0.56
CA ASP A 37 16.25 20.32 0.37
C ASP A 37 14.97 20.76 1.12
N GLY A 38 15.10 20.99 2.45
CA GLY A 38 14.20 21.86 3.22
C GLY A 38 13.38 21.21 4.35
N ASN A 39 13.89 21.27 5.58
CA ASN A 39 13.16 21.12 6.87
C ASN A 39 12.60 22.52 7.28
N PRO A 40 11.70 22.73 8.28
CA PRO A 40 10.97 21.80 9.17
C PRO A 40 9.45 22.05 9.33
N SER A 41 8.77 21.03 9.87
CA SER A 41 7.62 21.10 10.81
C SER A 41 6.32 21.76 10.35
N VAL A 42 5.17 21.14 10.66
CA VAL A 42 4.10 21.76 11.47
C VAL A 42 2.84 20.87 11.47
N HIS A 43 2.51 20.45 12.69
CA HIS A 43 1.18 20.20 13.27
C HIS A 43 0.13 19.36 12.55
N GLY A 44 -0.34 18.38 13.34
CA GLY A 44 -1.64 17.76 13.17
C GLY A 44 -2.79 18.75 13.15
N GLY A 45 -3.86 18.31 12.51
CA GLY A 45 -5.16 18.94 12.57
C GLY A 45 -6.14 17.94 12.04
N THR A 46 -7.05 17.50 12.91
CA THR A 46 -8.32 16.86 12.56
C THR A 46 -9.13 17.81 11.69
N ALA A 47 -8.73 17.99 10.44
CA ALA A 47 -9.48 18.69 9.42
C ALA A 47 -10.13 17.62 8.57
N LYS A 48 -11.42 17.81 8.28
CA LYS A 48 -12.18 17.01 7.33
C LYS A 48 -11.30 16.70 6.12
N PRO A 49 -11.37 15.49 5.53
CA PRO A 49 -10.37 15.09 4.53
C PRO A 49 -10.63 15.84 3.21
N VAL A 50 -10.24 17.10 3.15
CA VAL A 50 -10.27 17.93 1.96
C VAL A 50 -9.12 17.44 1.09
N VAL A 51 -9.43 17.08 -0.15
CA VAL A 51 -8.42 16.66 -1.12
C VAL A 51 -7.39 17.80 -1.25
N PRO A 52 -6.10 17.57 -0.96
CA PRO A 52 -5.10 18.63 -1.02
C PRO A 52 -4.98 19.20 -2.44
N GLU A 53 -4.80 20.52 -2.55
CA GLU A 53 -4.67 21.22 -3.84
C GLU A 53 -3.33 20.91 -4.56
N ASP A 54 -2.31 20.49 -3.80
CA ASP A 54 -1.00 20.14 -4.34
C ASP A 54 -1.00 18.80 -5.08
N SER A 55 -0.42 18.78 -6.29
CA SER A 55 -0.38 17.57 -7.13
C SER A 55 0.41 16.40 -6.52
N ILE A 56 1.47 16.69 -5.76
CA ILE A 56 2.29 15.68 -5.07
C ILE A 56 1.53 15.14 -3.86
N LEU A 57 0.96 16.03 -3.06
CA LEU A 57 0.25 15.66 -1.85
C LEU A 57 -1.05 14.91 -2.17
N ARG A 58 -1.73 15.28 -3.26
CA ARG A 58 -2.89 14.55 -3.79
C ARG A 58 -2.54 13.12 -4.19
N ARG A 59 -1.40 12.89 -4.86
CA ARG A 59 -0.97 11.52 -5.21
C ARG A 59 -0.68 10.69 -3.96
N HIS A 60 0.00 11.28 -2.96
CA HIS A 60 0.24 10.61 -1.69
C HIS A 60 -1.05 10.28 -0.95
N PHE A 61 -1.99 11.22 -0.90
CA PHE A 61 -3.29 11.03 -0.28
C PHE A 61 -4.09 9.90 -0.96
N LEU A 62 -4.10 9.85 -2.29
CA LEU A 62 -4.77 8.78 -3.05
C LEU A 62 -4.10 7.41 -2.82
N ALA A 63 -2.77 7.36 -2.82
CA ALA A 63 -2.04 6.13 -2.55
C ALA A 63 -2.29 5.61 -1.12
N GLN A 64 -2.34 6.52 -0.14
CA GLN A 64 -2.68 6.16 1.23
C GLN A 64 -4.11 5.62 1.32
N LEU A 65 -5.10 6.32 0.74
CA LEU A 65 -6.49 5.86 0.71
C LEU A 65 -6.63 4.48 0.04
N GLN A 66 -5.93 4.25 -1.06
CA GLN A 66 -5.90 2.95 -1.72
C GLN A 66 -5.34 1.88 -0.78
N SER A 67 -4.21 2.14 -0.12
CA SER A 67 -3.61 1.18 0.82
C SER A 67 -4.51 0.86 2.01
N GLU A 68 -5.24 1.85 2.54
CA GLU A 68 -6.21 1.66 3.62
C GLU A 68 -7.40 0.79 3.16
N ILE A 69 -7.86 1.00 1.92
CA ILE A 69 -8.93 0.20 1.32
C ILE A 69 -8.47 -1.24 1.09
N GLU A 70 -7.27 -1.44 0.55
CA GLU A 70 -6.69 -2.77 0.32
C GLU A 70 -6.45 -3.52 1.64
N ALA A 71 -6.00 -2.81 2.69
CA ALA A 71 -5.82 -3.37 4.03
C ALA A 71 -7.15 -3.77 4.71
N ALA A 72 -8.23 -3.05 4.40
CA ALA A 72 -9.58 -3.38 4.87
C ALA A 72 -10.26 -4.48 4.02
N LEU A 73 -9.70 -4.82 2.85
CA LEU A 73 -10.22 -5.85 1.97
C LEU A 73 -9.51 -7.19 2.17
N PHE A 74 -9.97 -8.19 1.42
CA PHE A 74 -9.31 -9.50 1.37
C PHE A 74 -7.97 -9.41 0.61
N PRO A 75 -7.03 -10.35 0.86
CA PRO A 75 -5.74 -10.38 0.19
C PRO A 75 -5.88 -10.46 -1.33
N ARG A 76 -4.94 -9.83 -2.05
CA ARG A 76 -4.99 -9.72 -3.50
C ARG A 76 -4.98 -11.11 -4.16
N PRO A 77 -5.94 -11.40 -5.05
CA PRO A 77 -6.01 -12.69 -5.74
C PRO A 77 -4.86 -12.85 -6.75
N THR A 78 -4.42 -14.09 -6.96
CA THR A 78 -3.32 -14.43 -7.90
C THR A 78 -3.80 -14.61 -9.35
N ASP A 79 -5.09 -14.91 -9.55
CA ASP A 79 -5.68 -15.09 -10.87
C ASP A 79 -5.87 -13.75 -11.59
N SER A 80 -5.53 -13.68 -12.87
CA SER A 80 -5.57 -12.44 -13.67
C SER A 80 -6.98 -11.86 -13.83
N MET A 81 -8.01 -12.69 -13.96
CA MET A 81 -9.40 -12.24 -14.09
C MET A 81 -9.91 -11.68 -12.76
N LEU A 82 -9.65 -12.39 -11.66
CA LEU A 82 -10.01 -11.95 -10.32
C LEU A 82 -9.24 -10.69 -9.91
N GLN A 83 -7.98 -10.56 -10.33
CA GLN A 83 -7.16 -9.38 -10.09
C GLN A 83 -7.75 -8.13 -10.74
N ARG A 84 -8.21 -8.23 -12.00
CA ARG A 84 -8.87 -7.09 -12.67
C ARG A 84 -10.16 -6.69 -11.96
N HIS A 85 -10.93 -7.66 -11.49
CA HIS A 85 -12.14 -7.39 -10.73
C HIS A 85 -11.83 -6.72 -9.39
N TYR A 86 -10.80 -7.22 -8.70
CA TYR A 86 -10.29 -6.62 -7.47
C TYR A 86 -9.86 -5.17 -7.69
N ASP A 87 -9.04 -4.91 -8.71
CA ASP A 87 -8.55 -3.57 -9.03
C ASP A 87 -9.72 -2.61 -9.34
N SER A 88 -10.76 -3.11 -10.04
CA SER A 88 -11.99 -2.35 -10.31
C SER A 88 -12.78 -2.03 -9.03
N LEU A 89 -12.86 -2.99 -8.11
CA LEU A 89 -13.53 -2.82 -6.82
C LEU A 89 -12.80 -1.79 -5.95
N VAL A 90 -11.46 -1.87 -5.87
CA VAL A 90 -10.63 -0.90 -5.16
C VAL A 90 -10.82 0.50 -5.74
N ALA A 91 -10.78 0.65 -7.07
CA ALA A 91 -11.00 1.93 -7.74
C ALA A 91 -12.38 2.55 -7.41
N ALA A 92 -13.45 1.74 -7.49
CA ALA A 92 -14.80 2.20 -7.13
C ALA A 92 -14.92 2.62 -5.66
N LYS A 93 -14.22 1.92 -4.76
CA LYS A 93 -14.18 2.25 -3.33
C LYS A 93 -13.43 3.56 -3.07
N VAL A 94 -12.30 3.79 -3.73
CA VAL A 94 -11.52 5.04 -3.65
C VAL A 94 -12.39 6.21 -4.12
N GLU A 95 -13.06 6.07 -5.27
CA GLU A 95 -13.95 7.10 -5.79
C GLU A 95 -15.10 7.42 -4.83
N SER A 96 -15.75 6.39 -4.28
CA SER A 96 -16.83 6.56 -3.29
C SER A 96 -16.37 7.35 -2.06
N ARG A 97 -15.14 7.11 -1.58
CA ARG A 97 -14.54 7.89 -0.49
C ARG A 97 -14.29 9.33 -0.93
N LEU A 98 -13.70 9.56 -2.10
CA LEU A 98 -13.48 10.92 -2.62
C LEU A 98 -14.78 11.72 -2.75
N GLN A 99 -15.84 11.11 -3.24
CA GLN A 99 -17.15 11.77 -3.34
C GLN A 99 -17.77 12.09 -1.98
N ALA A 100 -17.49 11.28 -0.95
CA ALA A 100 -17.92 11.57 0.43
C ALA A 100 -17.15 12.73 1.07
N LEU A 101 -15.96 13.03 0.56
CA LEU A 101 -15.07 14.09 1.04
C LEU A 101 -15.32 15.44 0.40
N GLY A 102 -15.79 15.45 -0.85
CA GLY A 102 -16.18 16.65 -1.58
C GLY A 102 -17.58 17.18 -1.26
N LYS A 103 -18.26 16.64 -0.24
CA LYS A 103 -19.57 17.06 0.26
C LYS A 103 -19.42 17.70 1.64
#